data_AF-A0A419FUR6-F1
#
_entry.id   AF-A0A419FUR6-F1
#
_cell.length_a   1.000
_cell.length_b   1.000
_cell.length_c   1.000
_cell.angle_alpha   90.00
_cell.angle_beta   90.00
_cell.angle_gamma   90.00
#
_symmetry.space_group_name_H-M   'P 1'
#
loop_
_entity.id
_entity.type
_entity.pdbx_description
1 polymer ?
#
loop_
_entity_poly.entity_id
_entity_poly.type
_entity_poly.pdbx_seq_one_letter_code
_entity_poly.pdbx_strand_id
1 'polypeptide(L)'
;MTSDTVLLRCKACRTLNRLPAGKMRDRPVCGKCRASLAFPVSPVSATDSTFEHEVNDWPMAALVEFMTLWCGHCRMIDPAVNDLAARRAGFLKVIKVDVEREPGLSSRFSIKGTPTFLLYLNGRLLARLDGAPKAHSELEDWISQTLMKHGPAFR
;
A
#
# COMPACT_ATOMS: atom_id res chain seq x y z
N MET A 1 -12.72 16.69 16.48
CA MET A 1 -12.96 15.34 15.93
C MET A 1 -12.82 15.45 14.42
N THR A 2 -11.59 15.47 13.91
CA THR A 2 -11.36 15.36 12.46
C THR A 2 -11.75 13.94 12.09
N SER A 3 -12.85 13.78 11.35
CA SER A 3 -13.20 12.46 10.82
C SER A 3 -12.15 12.11 9.78
N ASP A 4 -11.25 11.18 10.13
CA ASP A 4 -10.30 10.62 9.18
C ASP A 4 -11.04 10.23 7.89
N THR A 5 -10.53 10.71 6.77
CA THR A 5 -11.20 10.63 5.48
C THR A 5 -10.35 9.78 4.55
N VAL A 6 -10.99 8.79 3.93
CA VAL A 6 -10.37 7.93 2.93
C VAL A 6 -10.83 8.36 1.55
N LEU A 7 -9.90 8.37 0.60
CA LEU A 7 -10.20 8.54 -0.82
C LEU A 7 -10.17 7.18 -1.50
N LEU A 8 -11.24 6.83 -2.21
CA LEU A 8 -11.32 5.60 -3.01
C LEU A 8 -11.60 5.92 -4.46
N ARG A 9 -10.78 5.37 -5.36
CA ARG A 9 -11.03 5.41 -6.81
C ARG A 9 -11.98 4.29 -7.19
N CYS A 10 -13.11 4.64 -7.79
CA CYS A 10 -14.07 3.65 -8.27
C CYS A 10 -13.45 2.82 -9.42
N LYS A 11 -13.43 1.50 -9.30
CA LYS A 11 -12.93 0.61 -10.36
C LYS A 11 -13.78 0.63 -11.63
N ALA A 12 -15.07 1.00 -11.53
CA ALA A 12 -15.98 1.02 -12.67
C ALA A 12 -15.93 2.34 -13.47
N CYS A 13 -16.02 3.50 -12.80
CA CYS A 13 -16.11 4.80 -13.47
C CYS A 13 -14.97 5.77 -13.16
N ARG A 14 -13.97 5.34 -12.39
CA ARG A 14 -12.74 6.10 -12.04
C ARG A 14 -12.94 7.33 -11.17
N THR A 15 -14.18 7.71 -10.86
CA THR A 15 -14.49 8.79 -9.91
C THR A 15 -13.83 8.54 -8.56
N LEU A 16 -13.17 9.58 -8.03
CA LEU A 16 -12.68 9.61 -6.66
C LEU A 16 -13.85 9.87 -5.71
N ASN A 17 -13.97 9.04 -4.68
CA ASN A 17 -15.00 9.13 -3.66
C ASN A 17 -14.34 9.44 -2.34
N ARG A 18 -14.88 10.42 -1.63
CA ARG A 18 -14.47 10.79 -0.28
C ARG A 18 -15.37 10.08 0.72
N LEU A 19 -14.78 9.28 1.61
CA LEU A 19 -15.52 8.49 2.59
C LEU A 19 -14.99 8.76 4.00
N PRO A 20 -15.87 9.03 4.99
CA PRO A 20 -15.49 8.97 6.39
C PRO A 20 -15.00 7.56 6.74
N ALA A 21 -13.91 7.43 7.48
CA ALA A 21 -13.31 6.14 7.82
C ALA A 21 -14.29 5.18 8.49
N GLY A 22 -15.13 5.69 9.40
CA GLY A 22 -16.17 4.92 10.07
C GLY A 22 -17.23 4.31 9.14
N LYS A 23 -17.31 4.78 7.89
CA LYS A 23 -18.26 4.30 6.87
C LYS A 23 -17.65 3.27 5.90
N MET A 24 -16.37 2.91 6.05
CA MET A 24 -15.74 1.93 5.16
C MET A 24 -16.33 0.51 5.29
N ARG A 25 -16.84 0.15 6.47
CA ARG A 25 -17.47 -1.16 6.71
C ARG A 25 -18.92 -1.24 6.22
N ASP A 26 -19.52 -0.10 5.87
CA ASP A 26 -20.93 0.01 5.48
C ASP A 26 -21.17 -0.31 3.98
N ARG A 27 -20.27 -1.08 3.35
CA ARG A 27 -20.31 -1.43 1.91
C ARG A 27 -20.54 -0.20 1.02
N PRO A 28 -19.62 0.78 1.06
CA PRO A 28 -19.82 2.05 0.37
C PRO A 28 -19.93 1.86 -1.14
N VAL A 29 -20.74 2.70 -1.78
CA VAL A 29 -20.92 2.73 -3.24
C VAL A 29 -20.41 4.04 -3.82
N CYS A 30 -20.08 4.02 -5.10
CA CYS A 30 -19.65 5.21 -5.82
C CYS A 30 -20.78 6.23 -5.92
N GLY A 31 -20.51 7.49 -5.58
CA GLY A 31 -21.49 8.57 -5.70
C GLY A 31 -21.91 8.86 -7.15
N LYS A 32 -21.10 8.50 -8.15
CA LYS A 32 -21.40 8.72 -9.58
C LYS A 32 -22.14 7.54 -10.21
N CYS A 33 -21.55 6.34 -10.20
CA CYS A 33 -22.09 5.19 -10.94
C CYS A 33 -22.78 4.14 -10.06
N ARG A 34 -22.83 4.35 -8.74
CA ARG A 34 -23.42 3.42 -7.75
C ARG A 34 -22.77 2.03 -7.65
N ALA A 35 -21.70 1.77 -8.39
CA ALA A 35 -20.91 0.54 -8.23
C ALA A 35 -20.27 0.47 -6.83
N SER A 36 -20.12 -0.73 -6.30
CA SER A 36 -19.45 -0.97 -5.02
C SER A 36 -18.00 -0.44 -5.02
N LEU A 37 -17.61 0.24 -3.96
CA LEU A 37 -16.24 0.72 -3.75
C LEU A 37 -15.44 -0.35 -3.03
N ALA A 38 -14.78 -1.20 -3.81
CA ALA A 38 -13.87 -2.23 -3.29
C ALA A 38 -12.48 -1.65 -2.99
N PHE A 39 -11.89 -2.09 -1.89
CA PHE A 39 -10.52 -1.82 -1.48
C PHE A 39 -9.91 -3.10 -0.90
N PRO A 40 -8.59 -3.34 -1.10
CA PRO A 40 -7.94 -4.53 -0.57
C PRO A 40 -7.78 -4.44 0.95
N VAL A 41 -8.01 -5.57 1.63
CA VAL A 41 -7.77 -5.77 3.08
C VAL A 41 -6.62 -6.74 3.35
N SER A 42 -5.96 -7.20 2.29
CA SER A 42 -4.80 -8.07 2.30
C SER A 42 -3.81 -7.56 1.25
N PRO A 43 -2.54 -7.98 1.31
CA PRO A 43 -1.59 -7.64 0.26
C PRO A 43 -2.08 -8.11 -1.12
N VAL A 44 -1.80 -7.31 -2.15
CA VAL A 44 -2.02 -7.68 -3.55
C VAL A 44 -0.69 -7.92 -4.24
N SER A 45 -0.62 -8.88 -5.16
CA SER A 45 0.58 -9.10 -5.96
C SER A 45 0.59 -8.14 -7.17
N ALA A 46 1.74 -7.51 -7.41
CA ALA A 46 1.98 -6.74 -8.63
C ALA A 46 2.98 -7.47 -9.53
N THR A 47 2.77 -7.30 -10.84
CA THR A 47 3.63 -7.78 -11.93
C THR A 47 4.16 -6.57 -12.69
N ASP A 48 5.12 -6.79 -13.60
CA ASP A 48 5.60 -5.76 -14.53
C ASP A 48 4.43 -5.03 -15.24
N SER A 49 3.39 -5.76 -15.62
CA SER A 49 2.22 -5.20 -16.32
C SER A 49 1.22 -4.46 -15.43
N THR A 50 1.17 -4.78 -14.13
CA THR A 50 0.14 -4.24 -13.21
C THR A 50 0.68 -3.21 -12.23
N PHE A 51 2.00 -3.14 -12.03
CA PHE A 51 2.63 -2.29 -11.02
C PHE A 51 2.16 -0.83 -11.06
N GLU A 52 2.22 -0.21 -12.24
CA GLU A 52 1.83 1.20 -12.40
C GLU A 52 0.37 1.44 -12.04
N HIS A 53 -0.52 0.53 -12.44
CA HIS A 53 -1.93 0.62 -12.09
C HIS A 53 -2.10 0.45 -10.57
N GLU A 54 -1.45 -0.53 -9.96
CA GLU A 54 -1.59 -0.80 -8.53
C GLU A 54 -1.13 0.39 -7.66
N VAL A 55 -0.10 1.11 -8.09
CA VAL A 55 0.47 2.27 -7.37
C VAL A 55 -0.26 3.58 -7.71
N ASN A 56 -0.41 3.91 -9.00
CA ASN A 56 -0.89 5.24 -9.43
C ASN A 56 -2.40 5.41 -9.26
N ASP A 57 -3.16 4.31 -9.33
CA ASP A 57 -4.61 4.40 -9.19
C ASP A 57 -5.06 4.44 -7.74
N TRP A 58 -4.17 4.15 -6.81
CA TRP A 58 -4.42 4.25 -5.39
C TRP A 58 -4.18 5.69 -4.90
N PRO A 59 -5.23 6.42 -4.50
CA PRO A 59 -5.12 7.84 -4.14
C PRO A 59 -4.58 8.05 -2.72
N MET A 60 -4.37 6.98 -1.96
CA MET A 60 -3.89 7.00 -0.58
C MET A 60 -2.46 6.43 -0.50
N ALA A 61 -1.99 6.04 0.69
CA ALA A 61 -0.66 5.49 0.85
C ALA A 61 -0.59 4.06 0.29
N ALA A 62 0.50 3.71 -0.39
CA ALA A 62 0.78 2.34 -0.83
C ALA A 62 2.17 1.91 -0.36
N LEU A 63 2.24 0.80 0.37
CA LEU A 63 3.48 0.13 0.74
C LEU A 63 3.75 -0.97 -0.28
N VAL A 64 4.85 -0.85 -1.02
CA VAL A 64 5.34 -1.89 -1.92
C VAL A 64 6.45 -2.66 -1.21
N GLU A 65 6.30 -3.97 -1.06
CA GLU A 65 7.32 -4.88 -0.56
C GLU A 65 7.89 -5.70 -1.73
N PHE A 66 9.18 -5.53 -2.01
CA PHE A 66 9.94 -6.40 -2.87
C PHE A 66 10.50 -7.56 -2.04
N MET A 67 10.07 -8.78 -2.36
CA MET A 67 10.33 -9.98 -1.58
C MET A 67 10.60 -11.19 -2.48
N THR A 68 10.98 -12.31 -1.86
CA THR A 68 10.97 -13.66 -2.45
C THR A 68 10.54 -14.65 -1.37
N LEU A 69 10.01 -15.80 -1.78
CA LEU A 69 9.58 -16.88 -0.89
C LEU A 69 10.74 -17.56 -0.14
N TRP A 70 11.97 -17.47 -0.65
CA TRP A 70 13.16 -18.13 -0.07
C TRP A 70 13.94 -17.23 0.91
N CYS A 71 13.44 -16.02 1.17
CA CYS A 71 14.08 -15.04 2.04
C CYS A 71 13.62 -15.22 3.49
N GLY A 72 14.55 -15.61 4.39
CA GLY A 72 14.28 -15.78 5.82
C GLY A 72 13.69 -14.55 6.49
N HIS A 73 14.27 -13.37 6.24
CA HIS A 73 13.78 -12.10 6.77
C HIS A 73 12.39 -11.72 6.25
N CYS A 74 12.08 -12.04 4.99
CA CYS A 74 10.78 -11.80 4.38
C CYS A 74 9.71 -12.63 5.08
N ARG A 75 9.99 -13.92 5.34
CA ARG A 75 9.08 -14.78 6.12
C ARG A 75 8.84 -14.27 7.55
N MET A 76 9.84 -13.65 8.18
CA MET A 76 9.71 -13.10 9.54
C MET A 76 8.81 -11.87 9.61
N ILE A 77 8.85 -10.99 8.59
CA ILE A 77 8.07 -9.75 8.56
C ILE A 77 6.68 -9.94 7.92
N ASP A 78 6.48 -11.01 7.13
CA ASP A 78 5.24 -11.30 6.41
C ASP A 78 3.97 -11.20 7.27
N PRO A 79 3.90 -11.75 8.51
CA PRO A 79 2.71 -11.63 9.35
C PRO A 79 2.37 -10.17 9.68
N ALA A 80 3.39 -9.35 9.96
CA ALA A 80 3.20 -7.93 10.25
C ALA A 80 2.73 -7.15 9.02
N VAL A 81 3.27 -7.47 7.84
CA VAL A 81 2.85 -6.86 6.58
C VAL A 81 1.38 -7.19 6.26
N ASN A 82 0.96 -8.45 6.46
CA ASN A 82 -0.43 -8.86 6.26
C ASN A 82 -1.38 -8.17 7.27
N ASP A 83 -0.99 -8.11 8.54
CA ASP A 83 -1.75 -7.43 9.58
C ASP A 83 -1.89 -5.92 9.31
N LEU A 84 -0.82 -5.26 8.86
CA LEU A 84 -0.86 -3.85 8.43
C LEU A 84 -1.85 -3.62 7.28
N ALA A 85 -1.88 -4.51 6.29
CA ALA A 85 -2.82 -4.44 5.17
C ALA A 85 -4.28 -4.50 5.64
N ALA A 86 -4.57 -5.35 6.64
CA ALA A 86 -5.91 -5.52 7.19
C ALA A 86 -6.31 -4.34 8.08
N ARG A 87 -5.46 -3.97 9.05
CA ARG A 87 -5.76 -2.89 10.02
C ARG A 87 -5.87 -1.52 9.39
N ARG A 88 -5.07 -1.24 8.36
CA ARG A 88 -5.01 0.07 7.69
C ARG A 88 -5.71 0.06 6.33
N ALA A 89 -6.56 -0.93 6.05
CA ALA A 89 -7.31 -1.01 4.80
C ALA A 89 -8.02 0.31 4.47
N GLY A 90 -7.94 0.74 3.22
CA GLY A 90 -8.43 2.04 2.76
C GLY A 90 -7.43 3.19 2.94
N PHE A 91 -6.63 3.21 4.01
CA PHE A 91 -5.59 4.22 4.23
C PHE A 91 -4.23 3.82 3.66
N LEU A 92 -3.89 2.54 3.82
CA LEU A 92 -2.68 1.92 3.32
C LEU A 92 -3.06 0.70 2.48
N LYS A 93 -2.58 0.67 1.24
CA LYS A 93 -2.60 -0.53 0.40
C LYS A 93 -1.24 -1.19 0.47
N VAL A 94 -1.21 -2.51 0.66
CA VAL A 94 0.03 -3.27 0.60
C VAL A 94 0.11 -4.00 -0.74
N ILE A 95 1.24 -3.85 -1.41
CA ILE A 95 1.56 -4.43 -2.70
C ILE A 95 2.81 -5.28 -2.53
N LYS A 96 2.80 -6.53 -2.97
CA LYS A 96 3.97 -7.41 -2.96
C LYS A 96 4.47 -7.64 -4.39
N VAL A 97 5.78 -7.58 -4.56
CA VAL A 97 6.47 -7.89 -5.80
C VAL A 97 7.44 -9.03 -5.52
N ASP A 98 7.26 -10.15 -6.20
CA ASP A 98 8.21 -11.27 -6.15
C ASP A 98 9.35 -10.98 -7.13
N VAL A 99 10.55 -10.70 -6.61
CA VAL A 99 11.69 -10.30 -7.42
C VAL A 99 12.24 -11.41 -8.32
N GLU A 100 11.95 -12.68 -8.01
CA GLU A 100 12.34 -13.82 -8.85
C GLU A 100 11.41 -13.96 -10.05
N ARG A 101 10.14 -13.59 -9.89
CA ARG A 101 9.13 -13.64 -10.97
C ARG A 101 9.11 -12.37 -11.80
N GLU A 102 9.47 -11.24 -11.21
CA GLU A 102 9.41 -9.92 -11.83
C GLU A 102 10.81 -9.26 -11.90
N PRO A 103 11.76 -9.84 -12.66
CA PRO A 103 13.12 -9.30 -12.76
C PRO A 103 13.17 -7.91 -13.41
N GLY A 104 12.18 -7.56 -14.23
CA GLY A 104 12.02 -6.22 -14.82
C GLY A 104 11.81 -5.16 -13.73
N LEU A 105 10.84 -5.39 -12.84
CA LEU A 105 10.61 -4.53 -11.66
C LEU A 105 11.83 -4.49 -10.75
N SER A 106 12.45 -5.64 -10.46
CA SER A 106 13.66 -5.70 -9.62
C SER A 106 14.79 -4.82 -10.16
N SER A 107 15.04 -4.90 -11.48
CA SER A 107 16.05 -4.10 -12.17
C SER A 107 15.68 -2.60 -12.17
N ARG A 108 14.44 -2.29 -12.54
CA ARG A 108 13.92 -0.91 -12.60
C ARG A 108 14.05 -0.18 -11.27
N PHE A 109 13.77 -0.86 -10.17
CA PHE A 109 13.85 -0.31 -8.82
C PHE A 109 15.21 -0.54 -8.14
N SER A 110 16.21 -1.05 -8.87
CA SER A 110 17.55 -1.31 -8.35
C SER A 110 17.51 -2.10 -7.03
N ILE A 111 16.72 -3.17 -6.97
CA ILE A 111 16.59 -4.00 -5.77
C ILE A 111 17.87 -4.82 -5.60
N LYS A 112 18.60 -4.56 -4.50
CA LYS A 112 19.87 -5.22 -4.18
C LYS A 112 19.74 -6.33 -3.15
N GLY A 113 18.60 -6.40 -2.47
CA GLY A 113 18.32 -7.39 -1.43
C GLY A 113 16.85 -7.35 -1.05
N THR A 114 16.39 -8.37 -0.36
CA THR A 114 15.01 -8.50 0.09
C THR A 114 14.94 -8.75 1.61
N PRO A 115 13.92 -8.22 2.31
CA PRO A 115 12.88 -7.36 1.75
C PRO A 115 13.39 -5.93 1.51
N THR A 116 12.84 -5.26 0.50
CA THR A 116 12.96 -3.80 0.31
C THR A 116 11.56 -3.23 0.26
N PHE A 117 11.33 -2.13 0.98
CA PHE A 117 10.05 -1.46 1.04
C PHE A 117 10.12 -0.09 0.37
N LEU A 118 9.11 0.22 -0.45
CA LEU A 118 8.88 1.55 -1.01
C LEU A 118 7.54 2.06 -0.51
N LEU A 119 7.51 3.29 -0.01
CA LEU A 119 6.27 3.95 0.42
C LEU A 119 5.88 5.02 -0.59
N TYR A 120 4.69 4.88 -1.15
CA TYR A 120 4.08 5.82 -2.07
C TYR A 120 2.91 6.55 -1.41
N LEU A 121 2.63 7.76 -1.87
CA LEU A 121 1.40 8.49 -1.60
C LEU A 121 0.88 9.12 -2.88
N ASN A 122 -0.32 8.72 -3.31
CA ASN A 122 -0.94 9.20 -4.55
C ASN A 122 0.01 9.07 -5.76
N GLY A 123 0.56 7.86 -5.96
CA GLY A 123 1.52 7.56 -7.03
C GLY A 123 2.93 8.12 -6.85
N ARG A 124 3.17 9.02 -5.88
CA ARG A 124 4.51 9.61 -5.65
C ARG A 124 5.30 8.78 -4.65
N LEU A 125 6.50 8.35 -5.03
CA LEU A 125 7.45 7.72 -4.10
C LEU A 125 7.86 8.73 -3.02
N LEU A 126 7.67 8.36 -1.77
CA LEU A 126 8.03 9.18 -0.60
C LEU A 126 9.35 8.74 0.02
N ALA A 127 9.50 7.42 0.23
CA ALA A 127 10.64 6.87 0.94
C ALA A 127 10.92 5.43 0.50
N ARG A 128 12.15 5.00 0.77
CA ARG A 128 12.66 3.65 0.58
C ARG A 128 13.28 3.16 1.89
N LEU A 129 13.06 1.90 2.21
CA LEU A 129 13.70 1.18 3.30
C LEU A 129 14.29 -0.11 2.74
N ASP A 130 15.61 -0.23 2.79
CA ASP A 130 16.32 -1.44 2.36
C ASP A 130 16.59 -2.36 3.57
N GLY A 131 16.29 -3.64 3.41
CA GLY A 131 16.42 -4.64 4.46
C GLY A 131 15.20 -4.72 5.38
N ALA A 132 15.14 -5.81 6.14
CA ALA A 132 14.08 -6.01 7.11
C ALA A 132 14.31 -5.12 8.34
N PRO A 133 13.26 -4.45 8.85
CA PRO A 133 13.27 -3.86 10.18
C PRO A 133 13.55 -4.94 11.24
N LYS A 134 14.17 -4.54 12.35
CA LYS A 134 14.52 -5.45 13.46
C LYS A 134 13.30 -5.90 14.25
N ALA A 135 12.26 -5.07 14.27
CA ALA A 135 11.00 -5.35 14.95
C ALA A 135 9.80 -4.96 14.07
N HIS A 136 8.66 -5.61 14.27
CA HIS A 136 7.43 -5.32 13.52
C HIS A 136 6.97 -3.86 13.69
N SER A 137 7.11 -3.30 14.89
CA SER A 137 6.76 -1.91 15.20
C SER A 137 7.60 -0.90 14.40
N GLU A 138 8.85 -1.24 14.08
CA GLU A 138 9.78 -0.33 13.38
C GLU A 138 9.31 -0.06 11.95
N LEU A 139 8.66 -1.04 11.29
CA LEU A 139 8.02 -0.81 9.98
C LEU A 139 6.84 0.16 10.08
N GLU A 140 5.98 -0.04 11.08
CA GLU A 140 4.80 0.79 11.28
C GLU A 140 5.16 2.23 11.67
N ASP A 141 6.19 2.39 12.49
CA ASP A 141 6.77 3.68 12.86
C ASP A 141 7.37 4.39 11.64
N TRP A 142 8.16 3.67 10.83
CA TRP A 142 8.73 4.23 9.61
C TRP A 142 7.66 4.72 8.63
N ILE A 143 6.59 3.94 8.43
CA ILE A 143 5.45 4.35 7.59
C ILE A 143 4.81 5.61 8.16
N SER A 144 4.47 5.60 9.46
CA SER A 144 3.72 6.69 10.08
C SER A 144 4.53 7.98 10.12
N GLN A 145 5.83 7.91 10.45
CA GLN A 145 6.73 9.06 10.41
C GLN A 145 6.90 9.63 9.01
N THR A 146 7.02 8.77 7.98
CA THR A 146 7.12 9.22 6.60
C THR A 146 5.85 9.93 6.15
N LEU A 147 4.68 9.38 6.46
CA LEU A 147 3.40 9.99 6.09
C LEU A 147 3.16 11.34 6.81
N MET A 148 3.53 11.45 8.10
CA MET A 148 3.44 12.71 8.85
C MET A 148 4.33 13.81 8.26
N LYS A 149 5.50 13.46 7.71
CA LYS A 149 6.42 14.42 7.08
C LYS A 149 5.95 14.92 5.71
N HIS A 150 5.15 14.13 4.99
CA HIS A 150 4.85 14.37 3.58
C HIS A 150 3.36 14.57 3.23
N GLY A 151 2.44 14.53 4.21
CA GLY A 151 1.01 14.63 3.96
C GLY A 151 0.27 15.64 4.86
N PRO A 152 -0.61 16.49 4.29
CA PRO A 152 -1.61 17.23 5.07
C PRO A 152 -2.84 16.38 5.46
N ALA A 153 -2.95 15.14 4.96
CA ALA A 153 -4.11 14.25 5.17
C ALA A 153 -4.09 13.44 6.48
N PHE A 154 -3.06 13.61 7.31
CA PHE A 154 -2.87 12.92 8.59
C PHE A 154 -2.56 13.89 9.75
N ARG A 155 -2.90 15.18 9.61
CA ARG A 155 -2.95 16.16 10.71
C ARG A 155 -4.38 16.44 11.11
#